data_AF-A0A6I5HAG4-F1
#
_entry.id   AF-A0A6I5HAG4-F1
#
_cell.length_a   1.000
_cell.length_b   1.000
_cell.length_c   1.000
_cell.angle_alpha   90.00
_cell.angle_beta   90.00
_cell.angle_gamma   90.00
#
_symmetry.space_group_name_H-M   'P 1'
#
loop_
_entity.id
_entity.type
_entity.pdbx_description
1 polymer ?
#
loop_
_entity_poly.entity_id
_entity_poly.type
_entity_poly.pdbx_seq_one_letter_code
_entity_poly.pdbx_strand_id
1 'polypeptide(L)'
;MGRGRAVRSGARASGIRAACATVLSAALTATLLGMAPANAVDTEPTANRGLVVGYWLSGGTGLQEAAEKALQGTDDDIRQFLTDAPGIEAVDDRVDVARVVNAGGPAVREAAMTALAGTPADVEAFLDEGWKAPNEQDLRVEATRVVNYGGPGVKDAGTKALLGTAADVKQFLDVDQYKAQQTDDRVEVTKLYNTGGANVKAAAKLALRGTPDDIAEFLDVGQFVARNRDQEHATIEQLIDQAEKNGKQAEAATDKAEEASGKAIAAAALAEDAAERAAKETEAAKNDAGRATVKARQAADAARAAAEAAQQAIGAANAANRSARRAALAAAQTANAAAAAAEAASRASNAAYAASKDKTKAQAALDRAAEARKAGELAKRSAKAAEQAGKASLAAADAAAASRSATGNANKAAAAADQ
;
A
#
# COMPACT_ATOMS: atom_id res chain seq x y z
N MET A 1 -10.37 -17.16 -61.68
CA MET A 1 -11.17 -16.49 -62.74
C MET A 1 -11.69 -15.19 -62.16
N GLY A 2 -11.49 -13.97 -62.67
CA GLY A 2 -10.66 -13.35 -63.69
C GLY A 2 -10.56 -11.86 -63.30
N ARG A 3 -9.36 -11.24 -63.27
CA ARG A 3 -8.90 -10.21 -64.22
C ARG A 3 -9.97 -9.14 -64.52
N GLY A 4 -9.83 -7.84 -64.23
CA GLY A 4 -8.67 -6.97 -64.08
C GLY A 4 -8.72 -5.88 -65.16
N ARG A 5 -8.40 -4.61 -64.83
CA ARG A 5 -7.59 -3.71 -65.68
C ARG A 5 -7.40 -2.33 -65.06
N ALA A 6 -6.12 -1.97 -64.94
CA ALA A 6 -5.60 -0.63 -64.78
C ALA A 6 -5.29 0.00 -66.15
N VAL A 7 -5.31 1.34 -66.22
CA VAL A 7 -4.72 2.19 -67.27
C VAL A 7 -4.18 3.43 -66.53
N ARG A 8 -2.89 3.58 -66.21
CA ARG A 8 -1.69 4.00 -66.97
C ARG A 8 -1.77 5.34 -67.72
N SER A 9 -0.86 6.23 -67.30
CA SER A 9 0.12 6.98 -68.12
C SER A 9 -0.25 8.36 -68.70
N GLY A 10 0.57 9.35 -68.37
CA GLY A 10 0.78 10.56 -69.19
C GLY A 10 1.71 11.58 -68.54
N ALA A 11 3.00 11.51 -68.83
CA ALA A 11 4.03 12.48 -68.44
C ALA A 11 4.42 13.39 -69.62
N ARG A 12 5.09 14.51 -69.28
CA ARG A 12 5.91 15.44 -70.09
C ARG A 12 5.23 16.71 -70.61
N ALA A 13 5.77 17.87 -70.25
CA ALA A 13 6.74 18.60 -71.11
C ALA A 13 7.35 19.81 -70.36
N SER A 14 8.65 20.00 -70.58
CA SER A 14 9.50 21.12 -70.17
C SER A 14 9.67 22.07 -71.36
N GLY A 15 9.93 23.37 -71.14
CA GLY A 15 10.52 24.21 -72.18
C GLY A 15 10.24 25.72 -72.12
N ILE A 16 11.18 26.45 -71.52
CA ILE A 16 11.92 27.61 -72.06
C ILE A 16 11.12 28.79 -72.66
N ARG A 17 11.35 30.00 -72.10
CA ARG A 17 11.79 31.20 -72.87
C ARG A 17 12.35 32.27 -71.94
N ALA A 18 13.60 32.63 -72.19
CA ALA A 18 14.34 33.72 -71.60
C ALA A 18 14.39 34.92 -72.57
N ALA A 19 14.72 36.08 -71.98
CA ALA A 19 15.32 37.28 -72.58
C ALA A 19 14.42 38.31 -73.28
N CYS A 20 14.28 39.47 -72.64
CA CYS A 20 14.56 40.77 -73.25
C CYS A 20 15.21 41.67 -72.19
N ALA A 21 16.39 42.20 -72.52
CA ALA A 21 17.29 42.95 -71.67
C ALA A 21 17.10 44.47 -71.83
N THR A 22 17.27 45.18 -70.70
CA THR A 22 17.90 46.50 -70.51
C THR A 22 17.56 47.69 -71.41
N VAL A 23 17.11 48.80 -70.81
CA VAL A 23 17.87 50.07 -70.59
C VAL A 23 16.84 51.18 -70.29
N LEU A 24 16.83 51.70 -69.06
CA LEU A 24 16.81 53.14 -68.79
C LEU A 24 17.12 53.37 -67.30
N SER A 25 18.38 53.75 -67.04
CA SER A 25 18.83 54.30 -65.77
C SER A 25 18.61 55.81 -65.76
N ALA A 26 18.44 56.36 -64.55
CA ALA A 26 18.68 57.75 -64.16
C ALA A 26 17.57 58.80 -64.45
N ALA A 27 16.57 58.84 -63.57
CA ALA A 27 15.96 60.09 -63.10
C ALA A 27 15.06 59.84 -61.88
N LEU A 28 15.65 59.74 -60.68
CA LEU A 28 15.19 60.45 -59.45
C LEU A 28 16.05 60.01 -58.25
N THR A 29 17.32 60.44 -58.29
CA THR A 29 18.11 60.71 -57.09
C THR A 29 17.55 61.98 -56.43
N ALA A 30 16.47 61.88 -55.67
CA ALA A 30 15.97 62.97 -54.82
C ALA A 30 14.92 62.50 -53.78
N THR A 31 15.27 61.50 -52.95
CA THR A 31 14.75 61.35 -51.57
C THR A 31 15.60 60.28 -50.87
N LEU A 32 16.89 60.56 -50.77
CA LEU A 32 17.87 59.86 -49.95
C LEU A 32 18.42 60.93 -48.98
N LEU A 33 17.64 61.26 -47.96
CA LEU A 33 18.06 62.01 -46.77
C LEU A 33 16.95 61.87 -45.73
N GLY A 34 16.97 60.70 -45.11
CA GLY A 34 16.00 60.28 -44.09
C GLY A 34 16.27 58.84 -43.61
N MET A 35 17.54 58.43 -43.60
CA MET A 35 17.95 57.26 -42.81
C MET A 35 17.98 57.70 -41.35
N ALA A 36 16.91 57.44 -40.61
CA ALA A 36 17.15 56.82 -39.32
C ALA A 36 17.52 55.37 -39.64
N PRO A 37 18.60 54.79 -39.08
CA PRO A 37 18.72 53.35 -39.13
C PRO A 37 17.43 52.80 -38.51
N ALA A 38 16.69 51.97 -39.27
CA ALA A 38 15.86 51.01 -38.61
C ALA A 38 16.85 50.15 -37.82
N ASN A 39 17.09 50.52 -36.56
CA ASN A 39 17.49 49.55 -35.57
C ASN A 39 16.36 48.54 -35.63
N ALA A 40 16.59 47.43 -36.34
CA ALA A 40 16.10 46.16 -35.85
C ALA A 40 16.68 46.10 -34.44
N VAL A 41 15.91 46.60 -33.46
CA VAL A 41 16.03 46.12 -32.10
C VAL A 41 15.87 44.64 -32.31
N ASP A 42 16.97 43.91 -32.13
CA ASP A 42 16.97 42.46 -32.09
C ASP A 42 15.73 42.09 -31.31
N THR A 43 14.72 41.55 -31.99
CA THR A 43 13.57 41.00 -31.31
C THR A 43 14.16 39.88 -30.49
N GLU A 44 14.36 40.16 -29.20
CA GLU A 44 14.57 39.18 -28.15
C GLU A 44 13.86 37.89 -28.57
N PRO A 45 14.57 36.75 -28.63
CA PRO A 45 13.96 35.51 -29.07
C PRO A 45 12.67 35.34 -28.27
N THR A 46 11.53 35.26 -28.98
CA THR A 46 10.19 35.24 -28.39
C THR A 46 10.23 34.42 -27.12
N ALA A 47 9.96 35.05 -25.98
CA ALA A 47 9.96 34.38 -24.68
C ALA A 47 9.16 33.10 -24.85
N ASN A 48 9.76 31.93 -24.56
CA ASN A 48 9.31 30.63 -25.04
C ASN A 48 8.02 30.19 -24.30
N ARG A 49 6.93 30.94 -24.50
CA ARG A 49 5.63 30.83 -23.82
C ARG A 49 5.02 29.44 -24.01
N GLY A 50 5.29 28.80 -25.15
CA GLY A 50 4.86 27.42 -25.39
C GLY A 50 5.45 26.43 -24.39
N LEU A 51 6.72 26.62 -23.99
CA LEU A 51 7.35 25.79 -22.97
C LEU A 51 6.74 26.05 -21.58
N VAL A 52 6.43 27.31 -21.26
CA VAL A 52 5.75 27.66 -20.00
C VAL A 52 4.34 27.07 -19.92
N VAL A 53 3.59 27.07 -21.03
CA VAL A 53 2.30 26.36 -21.11
C VAL A 53 2.48 24.86 -20.88
N GLY A 54 3.57 24.27 -21.36
CA GLY A 54 3.93 22.88 -21.05
C GLY A 54 4.02 22.65 -19.54
N TYR A 55 4.85 23.43 -18.84
CA TYR A 55 4.98 23.36 -17.37
C TYR A 55 3.65 23.62 -16.65
N TRP A 56 2.82 24.53 -17.14
CA TRP A 56 1.50 24.78 -16.56
C TRP A 56 0.52 23.60 -16.71
N LEU A 57 0.64 22.81 -17.78
CA LEU A 57 -0.25 21.67 -18.03
C LEU A 57 0.23 20.37 -17.37
N SER A 58 1.54 20.16 -17.25
CA SER A 58 2.11 18.89 -16.81
C SER A 58 3.01 18.96 -15.58
N GLY A 59 3.40 20.17 -15.14
CA GLY A 59 4.25 20.34 -13.97
C GLY A 59 3.53 20.05 -12.65
N GLY A 60 4.32 19.90 -11.59
CA GLY A 60 3.84 19.84 -10.21
C GLY A 60 3.18 21.17 -9.76
N THR A 61 2.59 21.17 -8.56
CA THR A 61 1.79 22.31 -8.08
C THR A 61 2.59 23.62 -8.04
N GLY A 62 3.86 23.59 -7.64
CA GLY A 62 4.72 24.78 -7.64
C GLY A 62 5.00 25.27 -9.06
N LEU A 63 5.32 24.36 -9.99
CA LEU A 63 5.54 24.68 -11.40
C LEU A 63 4.29 25.27 -12.05
N GLN A 64 3.10 24.72 -11.77
CA GLN A 64 1.84 25.23 -12.32
C GLN A 64 1.56 26.66 -11.87
N GLU A 65 1.68 26.95 -10.57
CA GLU A 65 1.44 28.29 -10.02
C GLU A 65 2.46 29.32 -10.56
N ALA A 66 3.73 28.94 -10.61
CA ALA A 66 4.79 29.80 -11.12
C ALA A 66 4.66 30.05 -12.63
N ALA A 67 4.30 29.02 -13.40
CA ALA A 67 4.05 29.13 -14.84
C ALA A 67 2.83 30.01 -15.12
N GLU A 68 1.73 29.86 -14.36
CA GLU A 68 0.54 30.70 -14.49
C GLU A 68 0.88 32.17 -14.25
N LYS A 69 1.61 32.48 -13.16
CA LYS A 69 2.05 33.84 -12.86
C LYS A 69 2.90 34.42 -13.98
N ALA A 70 3.84 33.65 -14.52
CA ALA A 70 4.69 34.08 -15.62
C ALA A 70 3.90 34.32 -16.92
N LEU A 71 2.90 33.49 -17.22
CA LEU A 71 2.03 33.63 -18.40
C LEU A 71 1.15 34.89 -18.34
N GLN A 72 0.80 35.35 -17.15
CA GLN A 72 0.06 36.60 -16.93
C GLN A 72 0.98 37.85 -16.95
N GLY A 73 2.29 37.66 -16.98
CA GLY A 73 3.30 38.71 -16.88
C GLY A 73 3.93 39.12 -18.22
N THR A 74 5.14 39.66 -18.11
CA THR A 74 5.97 40.14 -19.21
C THR A 74 6.85 39.03 -19.78
N ASP A 75 7.50 39.30 -20.92
CA ASP A 75 8.51 38.39 -21.49
C ASP A 75 9.71 38.18 -20.53
N ASP A 76 10.00 39.16 -19.66
CA ASP A 76 11.00 39.03 -18.61
C ASP A 76 10.58 38.03 -17.53
N ASP A 77 9.30 38.03 -17.14
CA ASP A 77 8.74 37.05 -16.19
C ASP A 77 8.78 35.62 -16.75
N ILE A 78 8.55 35.46 -18.06
CA ILE A 78 8.70 34.17 -18.75
C ILE A 78 10.15 33.70 -18.71
N ARG A 79 11.14 34.56 -19.02
CA ARG A 79 12.57 34.20 -18.97
C ARG A 79 13.02 33.87 -17.55
N GLN A 80 12.54 34.61 -16.56
CA GLN A 80 12.83 34.37 -15.16
C GLN A 80 12.26 33.01 -14.71
N PHE A 81 10.98 32.74 -15.01
CA PHE A 81 10.37 31.44 -14.71
C PHE A 81 11.15 30.28 -15.32
N LEU A 82 11.53 30.36 -16.61
CA LEU A 82 12.29 29.29 -17.26
C LEU A 82 13.68 29.08 -16.63
N THR A 83 14.27 30.12 -16.04
CA THR A 83 15.53 30.03 -15.28
C THR A 83 15.31 29.33 -13.93
N ASP A 84 14.18 29.62 -13.27
CA ASP A 84 13.86 29.08 -11.94
C ASP A 84 13.21 27.69 -11.98
N ALA A 85 12.60 27.31 -13.12
CA ALA A 85 11.80 26.10 -13.28
C ALA A 85 12.51 24.82 -12.78
N PRO A 86 13.80 24.54 -13.07
CA PRO A 86 14.47 23.34 -12.55
C PRO A 86 14.54 23.29 -11.02
N GLY A 87 14.65 24.45 -10.36
CA GLY A 87 14.65 24.54 -8.91
C GLY A 87 13.26 24.32 -8.30
N ILE A 88 12.21 24.74 -9.00
CA ILE A 88 10.81 24.52 -8.61
C ILE A 88 10.42 23.06 -8.82
N GLU A 89 10.82 22.47 -9.94
CA GLU A 89 10.61 21.04 -10.27
C GLU A 89 11.24 20.13 -9.22
N ALA A 90 12.52 20.35 -8.88
CA ALA A 90 13.20 19.57 -7.83
C ALA A 90 12.52 19.65 -6.45
N VAL A 91 11.78 20.74 -6.19
CA VAL A 91 11.00 20.92 -4.97
C VAL A 91 9.69 20.15 -5.07
N ASP A 92 8.97 20.23 -6.19
CA ASP A 92 7.73 19.47 -6.44
C ASP A 92 7.99 17.95 -6.43
N ASP A 93 9.02 17.47 -7.12
CA ASP A 93 9.37 16.05 -7.20
C ASP A 93 9.61 15.45 -5.81
N ARG A 94 10.30 16.19 -4.93
CA ARG A 94 10.51 15.76 -3.55
C ARG A 94 9.20 15.64 -2.76
N VAL A 95 8.20 16.47 -3.05
CA VAL A 95 6.86 16.33 -2.46
C VAL A 95 6.19 15.07 -2.98
N ASP A 96 6.29 14.81 -4.28
CA ASP A 96 5.69 13.62 -4.88
C ASP A 96 6.32 12.32 -4.35
N VAL A 97 7.65 12.27 -4.20
CA VAL A 97 8.31 11.13 -3.56
C VAL A 97 7.92 10.99 -2.09
N ALA A 98 7.77 12.10 -1.35
CA ALA A 98 7.25 12.08 0.02
C ALA A 98 5.80 11.54 0.08
N ARG A 99 4.95 11.81 -0.91
CA ARG A 99 3.61 11.20 -1.01
C ARG A 99 3.71 9.70 -1.29
N VAL A 100 4.62 9.27 -2.17
CA VAL A 100 4.88 7.86 -2.47
C VAL A 100 5.32 7.08 -1.23
N VAL A 101 6.14 7.67 -0.34
CA VAL A 101 6.52 7.06 0.95
C VAL A 101 5.30 6.62 1.78
N ASN A 102 4.24 7.44 1.78
CA ASN A 102 3.04 7.17 2.59
C ASN A 102 2.13 6.13 1.95
N ALA A 103 2.02 6.14 0.62
CA ALA A 103 1.19 5.20 -0.14
C ALA A 103 1.86 3.83 -0.36
N GLY A 104 3.19 3.81 -0.43
CA GLY A 104 3.99 2.64 -0.77
C GLY A 104 4.09 1.58 0.34
N GLY A 105 4.39 0.35 -0.09
CA GLY A 105 4.82 -0.71 0.81
C GLY A 105 6.25 -0.49 1.32
N PRO A 106 6.77 -1.40 2.16
CA PRO A 106 8.09 -1.26 2.76
C PRO A 106 9.23 -1.04 1.75
N ALA A 107 9.27 -1.79 0.64
CA ALA A 107 10.34 -1.68 -0.35
C ALA A 107 10.26 -0.36 -1.14
N VAL A 108 9.06 0.03 -1.59
CA VAL A 108 8.85 1.32 -2.25
C VAL A 108 9.25 2.47 -1.34
N ARG A 109 8.90 2.39 -0.07
CA ARG A 109 9.25 3.40 0.93
C ARG A 109 10.74 3.52 1.16
N GLU A 110 11.46 2.41 1.26
CA GLU A 110 12.92 2.40 1.38
C GLU A 110 13.60 3.01 0.15
N ALA A 111 13.14 2.65 -1.05
CA ALA A 111 13.66 3.22 -2.29
C ALA A 111 13.38 4.73 -2.40
N ALA A 112 12.18 5.17 -2.02
CA ALA A 112 11.79 6.57 -1.99
C ALA A 112 12.64 7.38 -1.00
N MET A 113 12.88 6.87 0.21
CA MET A 113 13.78 7.51 1.19
C MET A 113 15.21 7.61 0.68
N THR A 114 15.70 6.57 0.00
CA THR A 114 17.02 6.59 -0.62
C THR A 114 17.13 7.69 -1.67
N ALA A 115 16.12 7.81 -2.54
CA ALA A 115 16.06 8.87 -3.54
C ALA A 115 16.00 10.27 -2.89
N LEU A 116 15.21 10.45 -1.83
CA LEU A 116 15.14 11.70 -1.06
C LEU A 116 16.43 12.09 -0.34
N ALA A 117 17.35 11.15 -0.10
CA ALA A 117 18.67 11.44 0.43
C ALA A 117 19.69 11.82 -0.66
N GLY A 118 19.37 11.57 -1.93
CA GLY A 118 20.22 11.83 -3.09
C GLY A 118 20.04 13.21 -3.72
N THR A 119 20.49 13.30 -4.97
CA THR A 119 20.41 14.47 -5.85
C THR A 119 19.02 14.62 -6.48
N PRO A 120 18.66 15.78 -7.06
CA PRO A 120 17.40 15.92 -7.81
C PRO A 120 17.22 14.85 -8.90
N ALA A 121 18.30 14.48 -9.60
CA ALA A 121 18.27 13.43 -10.61
C ALA A 121 17.94 12.04 -10.02
N ASP A 122 18.32 11.76 -8.77
CA ASP A 122 17.96 10.51 -8.08
C ASP A 122 16.46 10.47 -7.73
N VAL A 123 15.87 11.63 -7.40
CA VAL A 123 14.44 11.79 -7.14
C VAL A 123 13.63 11.59 -8.42
N GLU A 124 14.03 12.24 -9.52
CA GLU A 124 13.42 12.10 -10.84
C GLU A 124 13.48 10.65 -11.34
N ALA A 125 14.66 10.01 -11.29
CA ALA A 125 14.83 8.62 -11.69
C ALA A 125 13.95 7.66 -10.87
N PHE A 126 13.72 7.97 -9.60
CA PHE A 126 12.79 7.20 -8.77
C PHE A 126 11.34 7.37 -9.23
N LEU A 127 10.88 8.59 -9.49
CA LEU A 127 9.52 8.88 -9.95
C LEU A 127 9.21 8.25 -11.32
N ASP A 128 10.20 8.23 -12.22
CA ASP A 128 10.06 7.64 -13.55
C ASP A 128 9.90 6.11 -13.50
N GLU A 129 10.92 5.43 -12.97
CA GLU A 129 11.00 3.97 -13.04
C GLU A 129 11.44 3.30 -11.74
N GLY A 130 12.16 4.01 -10.86
CA GLY A 130 12.76 3.42 -9.67
C GLY A 130 11.76 2.85 -8.67
N TRP A 131 10.50 3.29 -8.67
CA TRP A 131 9.46 2.73 -7.82
C TRP A 131 8.93 1.37 -8.29
N LYS A 132 9.05 1.03 -9.59
CA LYS A 132 8.34 -0.12 -10.20
C LYS A 132 8.80 -1.46 -9.62
N ALA A 133 10.12 -1.68 -9.55
CA ALA A 133 10.67 -2.94 -9.04
C ALA A 133 10.41 -3.15 -7.53
N PRO A 134 10.63 -2.15 -6.65
CA PRO A 134 10.20 -2.23 -5.25
C PRO A 134 8.70 -2.48 -5.08
N ASN A 135 7.86 -1.88 -5.93
CA ASN A 135 6.41 -2.11 -5.88
C ASN A 135 6.05 -3.56 -6.25
N GLU A 136 6.70 -4.16 -7.25
CA GLU A 136 6.51 -5.59 -7.54
C GLU A 136 6.88 -6.46 -6.33
N GLN A 137 8.00 -6.15 -5.67
CA GLN A 137 8.40 -6.87 -4.45
C GLN A 137 7.34 -6.74 -3.35
N ASP A 138 6.84 -5.54 -3.09
CA ASP A 138 5.79 -5.30 -2.09
C ASP A 138 4.50 -6.07 -2.44
N LEU A 139 4.07 -6.07 -3.70
CA LEU A 139 2.90 -6.84 -4.14
C LEU A 139 3.09 -8.36 -3.96
N ARG A 140 4.28 -8.89 -4.23
CA ARG A 140 4.58 -10.32 -4.00
C ARG A 140 4.58 -10.67 -2.52
N VAL A 141 5.08 -9.78 -1.66
CA VAL A 141 5.01 -9.95 -0.20
C VAL A 141 3.55 -9.95 0.26
N GLU A 142 2.73 -9.02 -0.21
CA GLU A 142 1.32 -8.96 0.16
C GLU A 142 0.54 -10.18 -0.34
N ALA A 143 0.83 -10.66 -1.56
CA ALA A 143 0.24 -11.90 -2.07
C ALA A 143 0.66 -13.12 -1.24
N THR A 144 1.91 -13.18 -0.79
CA THR A 144 2.39 -14.23 0.13
C THR A 144 1.66 -14.16 1.47
N ARG A 145 1.42 -12.96 1.99
CA ARG A 145 0.66 -12.74 3.23
C ARG A 145 -0.78 -13.24 3.09
N VAL A 146 -1.45 -12.89 1.99
CA VAL A 146 -2.80 -13.38 1.66
C VAL A 146 -2.82 -14.91 1.56
N VAL A 147 -1.84 -15.52 0.90
CA VAL A 147 -1.70 -16.98 0.83
C VAL A 147 -1.50 -17.59 2.23
N ASN A 148 -0.67 -17.00 3.09
CA ASN A 148 -0.39 -17.55 4.41
C ASN A 148 -1.66 -17.67 5.27
N TYR A 149 -2.52 -16.64 5.24
CA TYR A 149 -3.71 -16.54 6.08
C TYR A 149 -5.00 -17.01 5.41
N GLY A 150 -5.01 -17.15 4.08
CA GLY A 150 -6.16 -17.57 3.29
C GLY A 150 -6.58 -19.03 3.49
N GLY A 151 -7.81 -19.33 3.08
CA GLY A 151 -8.31 -20.69 2.96
C GLY A 151 -7.63 -21.48 1.82
N PRO A 152 -7.95 -22.78 1.66
CA PRO A 152 -7.35 -23.63 0.63
C PRO A 152 -7.47 -23.07 -0.79
N GLY A 153 -8.63 -22.56 -1.19
CA GLY A 153 -8.84 -21.95 -2.50
C GLY A 153 -8.01 -20.69 -2.70
N VAL A 154 -7.95 -19.82 -1.68
CA VAL A 154 -7.11 -18.61 -1.72
C VAL A 154 -5.63 -18.98 -1.86
N LYS A 155 -5.18 -20.02 -1.15
CA LYS A 155 -3.81 -20.54 -1.23
C LYS A 155 -3.45 -21.03 -2.63
N ASP A 156 -4.32 -21.82 -3.24
CA ASP A 156 -4.09 -22.35 -4.59
C ASP A 156 -4.04 -21.22 -5.61
N ALA A 157 -5.00 -20.30 -5.56
CA ALA A 157 -5.05 -19.13 -6.45
C ALA A 157 -3.81 -18.24 -6.29
N GLY A 158 -3.42 -17.93 -5.05
CA GLY A 158 -2.27 -17.07 -4.80
C GLY A 158 -0.94 -17.75 -5.12
N THR A 159 -0.80 -19.05 -4.87
CA THR A 159 0.40 -19.81 -5.27
C THR A 159 0.57 -19.79 -6.79
N LYS A 160 -0.54 -19.97 -7.53
CA LYS A 160 -0.53 -19.86 -9.00
C LYS A 160 -0.10 -18.46 -9.45
N ALA A 161 -0.63 -17.40 -8.82
CA ALA A 161 -0.29 -16.02 -9.15
C ALA A 161 1.18 -15.69 -8.86
N LEU A 162 1.72 -16.17 -7.72
CA LEU A 162 3.12 -15.98 -7.33
C LEU A 162 4.12 -16.63 -8.31
N LEU A 163 3.73 -17.73 -8.96
CA LEU A 163 4.51 -18.39 -10.02
C LEU A 163 4.41 -17.68 -11.39
N GLY A 164 3.53 -16.70 -11.52
CA GLY A 164 3.29 -15.93 -12.74
C GLY A 164 4.03 -14.60 -12.81
N THR A 165 3.48 -13.71 -13.64
CA THR A 165 3.96 -12.34 -13.87
C THR A 165 3.50 -11.37 -12.79
N ALA A 166 4.08 -10.16 -12.76
CA ALA A 166 3.62 -9.09 -11.88
C ALA A 166 2.12 -8.75 -12.09
N ALA A 167 1.62 -8.87 -13.32
CA ALA A 167 0.22 -8.67 -13.64
C ALA A 167 -0.67 -9.76 -13.02
N ASP A 168 -0.20 -11.01 -12.97
CA ASP A 168 -0.92 -12.11 -12.33
C ASP A 168 -1.01 -11.91 -10.80
N VAL A 169 0.07 -11.46 -10.17
CA VAL A 169 0.09 -11.12 -8.74
C VAL A 169 -0.89 -9.98 -8.44
N LYS A 170 -0.88 -8.93 -9.26
CA LYS A 170 -1.81 -7.81 -9.12
C LYS A 170 -3.27 -8.25 -9.32
N GLN A 171 -3.55 -9.04 -10.35
CA GLN A 171 -4.89 -9.59 -10.61
C GLN A 171 -5.38 -10.46 -9.44
N PHE A 172 -4.51 -11.25 -8.83
CA PHE A 172 -4.84 -12.04 -7.65
C PHE A 172 -5.23 -11.16 -6.47
N LEU A 173 -4.41 -10.14 -6.17
CA LEU A 173 -4.67 -9.20 -5.09
C LEU A 173 -5.94 -8.37 -5.33
N ASP A 174 -6.18 -7.91 -6.55
CA ASP A 174 -7.30 -7.02 -6.83
C ASP A 174 -8.64 -7.78 -6.97
N VAL A 175 -8.62 -9.04 -7.41
CA VAL A 175 -9.84 -9.76 -7.83
C VAL A 175 -9.90 -11.21 -7.36
N ASP A 176 -8.90 -12.04 -7.70
CA ASP A 176 -9.09 -13.50 -7.61
C ASP A 176 -9.10 -14.03 -6.17
N GLN A 177 -8.37 -13.37 -5.25
CA GLN A 177 -8.39 -13.73 -3.83
C GLN A 177 -9.82 -13.69 -3.25
N TYR A 178 -10.63 -12.72 -3.65
CA TYR A 178 -11.98 -12.53 -3.11
C TYR A 178 -12.94 -13.60 -3.62
N LYS A 179 -12.82 -13.98 -4.89
CA LYS A 179 -13.62 -15.08 -5.47
C LYS A 179 -13.25 -16.43 -4.83
N ALA A 180 -11.96 -16.65 -4.59
CA ALA A 180 -11.47 -17.84 -3.93
C ALA A 180 -11.96 -17.89 -2.46
N GLN A 181 -11.89 -16.78 -1.73
CA GLN A 181 -12.40 -16.67 -0.36
C GLN A 181 -13.89 -16.99 -0.26
N GLN A 182 -14.72 -16.49 -1.17
CA GLN A 182 -16.16 -16.82 -1.19
C GLN A 182 -16.43 -18.31 -1.36
N THR A 183 -15.58 -19.01 -2.13
CA THR A 183 -15.67 -20.45 -2.31
C THR A 183 -15.28 -21.18 -1.02
N ASP A 184 -14.18 -20.77 -0.40
CA ASP A 184 -13.71 -21.32 0.87
C ASP A 184 -14.74 -21.13 2.00
N ASP A 185 -15.32 -19.93 2.12
CA ASP A 185 -16.33 -19.62 3.12
C ASP A 185 -17.58 -20.50 2.97
N ARG A 186 -18.04 -20.71 1.73
CA ARG A 186 -19.20 -21.57 1.45
C ARG A 186 -18.91 -23.04 1.84
N VAL A 187 -17.68 -23.51 1.62
CA VAL A 187 -17.26 -24.85 2.05
C VAL A 187 -17.27 -24.95 3.59
N GLU A 188 -16.75 -23.94 4.28
CA GLU A 188 -16.71 -23.93 5.75
C GLU A 188 -18.13 -23.90 6.35
N VAL A 189 -19.04 -23.09 5.81
CA VAL A 189 -20.45 -23.10 6.26
C VAL A 189 -21.11 -24.45 5.99
N THR A 190 -20.81 -25.09 4.85
CA THR A 190 -21.33 -26.43 4.55
C THR A 190 -20.82 -27.47 5.54
N LYS A 191 -19.56 -27.39 5.97
CA LYS A 191 -19.00 -28.23 7.03
C LYS A 191 -19.77 -28.03 8.35
N LEU A 192 -19.98 -26.79 8.76
CA LEU A 192 -20.76 -26.45 9.96
C LEU A 192 -22.22 -26.92 9.88
N TYR A 193 -22.85 -26.84 8.71
CA TYR A 193 -24.17 -27.39 8.46
C TYR A 193 -24.22 -28.92 8.64
N ASN A 194 -23.15 -29.64 8.33
CA ASN A 194 -23.13 -31.09 8.48
C ASN A 194 -22.83 -31.52 9.92
N THR A 195 -21.93 -30.82 10.61
CA THR A 195 -21.40 -31.24 11.92
C THR A 195 -22.02 -30.55 13.13
N GLY A 196 -22.64 -29.37 12.96
CA GLY A 196 -23.16 -28.58 14.07
C GLY A 196 -24.45 -29.12 14.70
N GLY A 197 -24.79 -28.57 15.87
CA GLY A 197 -26.07 -28.75 16.55
C GLY A 197 -27.25 -28.16 15.79
N ALA A 198 -28.46 -28.37 16.31
CA ALA A 198 -29.70 -28.05 15.60
C ALA A 198 -29.79 -26.56 15.20
N ASN A 199 -29.38 -25.65 16.09
CA ASN A 199 -29.39 -24.21 15.80
C ASN A 199 -28.28 -23.84 14.82
N VAL A 200 -27.07 -24.41 14.95
CA VAL A 200 -25.98 -24.16 14.00
C VAL A 200 -26.38 -24.60 12.59
N LYS A 201 -27.01 -25.77 12.45
CA LYS A 201 -27.52 -26.27 11.17
C LYS A 201 -28.58 -25.36 10.56
N ALA A 202 -29.53 -24.89 11.37
CA ALA A 202 -30.57 -23.98 10.90
C ALA A 202 -29.97 -22.65 10.40
N ALA A 203 -29.04 -22.06 11.17
CA ALA A 203 -28.38 -20.81 10.82
C ALA A 203 -27.46 -20.96 9.59
N ALA A 204 -26.66 -22.03 9.51
CA ALA A 204 -25.82 -22.32 8.35
C ALA A 204 -26.65 -22.52 7.07
N LYS A 205 -27.81 -23.19 7.17
CA LYS A 205 -28.73 -23.39 6.03
C LYS A 205 -29.33 -22.07 5.54
N LEU A 206 -29.61 -21.14 6.44
CA LEU A 206 -30.07 -19.79 6.08
C LEU A 206 -28.97 -19.03 5.33
N ALA A 207 -27.75 -19.01 5.89
CA ALA A 207 -26.60 -18.36 5.28
C ALA A 207 -26.27 -18.90 3.88
N LEU A 208 -26.28 -20.23 3.68
CA LEU A 208 -26.03 -20.87 2.38
C LEU A 208 -27.06 -20.52 1.28
N ARG A 209 -28.23 -20.00 1.66
CA ARG A 209 -29.26 -19.52 0.72
C ARG A 209 -29.17 -18.03 0.43
N GLY A 210 -28.36 -17.32 1.20
CA GLY A 210 -28.14 -15.89 1.07
C GLY A 210 -27.00 -15.54 0.11
N THR A 211 -26.53 -14.32 0.28
CA THR A 211 -25.40 -13.70 -0.40
C THR A 211 -24.06 -14.12 0.22
N PRO A 212 -22.92 -13.84 -0.44
CA PRO A 212 -21.60 -13.99 0.20
C PRO A 212 -21.48 -13.27 1.55
N ASP A 213 -22.14 -12.11 1.71
CA ASP A 213 -22.13 -11.35 2.96
C ASP A 213 -22.89 -12.11 4.07
N ASP A 214 -24.01 -12.77 3.76
CA ASP A 214 -24.74 -13.61 4.73
C ASP A 214 -23.89 -14.81 5.20
N ILE A 215 -23.09 -15.39 4.30
CA ILE A 215 -22.14 -16.47 4.62
C ILE A 215 -21.04 -15.94 5.55
N ALA A 216 -20.46 -14.79 5.21
CA ALA A 216 -19.43 -14.15 6.03
C ALA A 216 -19.96 -13.78 7.43
N GLU A 217 -21.14 -13.16 7.52
CA GLU A 217 -21.78 -12.79 8.80
C GLU A 217 -22.04 -14.02 9.67
N PHE A 218 -22.51 -15.12 9.07
CA PHE A 218 -22.69 -16.36 9.80
C PHE A 218 -21.36 -16.92 10.33
N LEU A 219 -20.30 -16.91 9.52
CA LEU A 219 -18.98 -17.37 9.95
C LEU A 219 -18.38 -16.48 11.04
N ASP A 220 -18.63 -15.18 11.00
CA ASP A 220 -18.02 -14.23 11.92
C ASP A 220 -18.77 -14.16 13.26
N VAL A 221 -20.11 -14.20 13.23
CA VAL A 221 -20.95 -14.04 14.42
C VAL A 221 -22.00 -15.15 14.57
N GLY A 222 -22.73 -15.47 13.50
CA GLY A 222 -23.92 -16.33 13.56
C GLY A 222 -23.66 -17.74 14.14
N GLN A 223 -22.53 -18.35 13.79
CA GLN A 223 -22.17 -19.68 14.27
C GLN A 223 -21.97 -19.75 15.79
N PHE A 224 -21.46 -18.69 16.41
CA PHE A 224 -21.18 -18.66 17.84
C PHE A 224 -22.46 -18.47 18.65
N VAL A 225 -23.36 -17.60 18.16
CA VAL A 225 -24.69 -17.42 18.75
C VAL A 225 -25.49 -18.72 18.68
N ALA A 226 -25.42 -19.41 17.55
CA ALA A 226 -26.11 -20.69 17.37
C ALA A 226 -25.54 -21.80 18.27
N ARG A 227 -24.21 -21.93 18.37
CA ARG A 227 -23.56 -22.89 19.29
C ARG A 227 -23.93 -22.67 20.76
N ASN A 228 -23.97 -21.42 21.20
CA ASN A 228 -24.39 -21.09 22.56
C ASN A 228 -25.83 -21.55 22.86
N ARG A 229 -26.72 -21.50 21.86
CA ARG A 229 -28.09 -22.03 21.99
C ARG A 229 -28.16 -23.54 22.01
N ASP A 230 -27.24 -24.20 21.30
CA ASP A 230 -27.13 -25.66 21.30
C ASP A 230 -26.53 -26.23 22.61
N GLN A 231 -26.10 -25.37 23.55
CA GLN A 231 -25.38 -25.77 24.78
C GLN A 231 -24.18 -26.70 24.49
N GLU A 232 -23.59 -26.60 23.31
CA GLU A 232 -22.43 -27.40 22.94
C GLU A 232 -21.22 -26.94 23.75
N HIS A 233 -20.74 -27.78 24.66
CA HIS A 233 -19.39 -27.64 25.19
C HIS A 233 -18.40 -27.90 24.06
N ALA A 234 -17.40 -27.02 23.91
CA ALA A 234 -16.40 -27.15 22.86
C ALA A 234 -15.61 -28.47 23.04
N THR A 235 -15.52 -29.27 21.98
CA THR A 235 -14.66 -30.46 21.99
C THR A 235 -13.18 -30.05 22.01
N ILE A 236 -12.29 -30.99 22.35
CA ILE A 236 -10.83 -30.74 22.30
C ILE A 236 -10.41 -30.29 20.90
N GLU A 237 -10.96 -30.91 19.85
CA GLU A 237 -10.71 -30.53 18.45
C GLU A 237 -11.18 -29.11 18.14
N GLN A 238 -12.37 -28.71 18.62
CA GLN A 238 -12.88 -27.35 18.44
C GLN A 238 -12.03 -26.31 19.18
N LEU A 239 -11.50 -26.65 20.37
CA LEU A 239 -10.58 -25.80 21.11
C LEU A 239 -9.22 -25.67 20.39
N ILE A 240 -8.73 -26.75 19.76
CA ILE A 240 -7.53 -26.72 18.91
C ILE A 240 -7.75 -25.74 17.75
N ASP A 241 -8.84 -25.92 17.01
CA ASP A 241 -9.18 -25.08 15.85
C ASP A 241 -9.31 -23.60 16.25
N GLN A 242 -9.94 -23.33 17.39
CA GLN A 242 -10.11 -21.97 17.92
C GLN A 242 -8.77 -21.34 18.33
N ALA A 243 -7.89 -22.09 19.01
CA ALA A 243 -6.57 -21.61 19.38
C ALA A 243 -5.71 -21.31 18.14
N GLU A 244 -5.74 -22.18 17.12
CA GLU A 244 -5.04 -21.95 15.86
C GLU A 244 -5.56 -20.73 15.11
N LYS A 245 -6.88 -20.59 14.98
CA LYS A 245 -7.50 -19.46 14.31
C LYS A 245 -7.13 -18.14 15.00
N ASN A 246 -7.23 -18.08 16.32
CA ASN A 246 -6.87 -16.86 17.06
C ASN A 246 -5.37 -16.57 17.01
N GLY A 247 -4.53 -17.60 17.05
CA GLY A 247 -3.08 -17.45 16.87
C GLY A 247 -2.73 -16.86 15.51
N LYS A 248 -3.34 -17.36 14.43
CA LYS A 248 -3.16 -16.80 13.07
C LYS A 248 -3.70 -15.37 12.95
N GLN A 249 -4.84 -15.06 13.56
CA GLN A 249 -5.38 -13.70 13.59
C GLN A 249 -4.48 -12.74 14.37
N ALA A 250 -3.85 -13.20 15.45
CA ALA A 250 -2.85 -12.42 16.18
C ALA A 250 -1.61 -12.18 15.30
N GLU A 251 -1.10 -13.22 14.63
CA GLU A 251 0.02 -13.12 13.69
C GLU A 251 -0.26 -12.11 12.56
N ALA A 252 -1.40 -12.22 11.88
CA ALA A 252 -1.79 -11.27 10.82
C ALA A 252 -1.96 -9.82 11.33
N ALA A 253 -2.37 -9.65 12.58
CA ALA A 253 -2.48 -8.32 13.18
C ALA A 253 -1.11 -7.76 13.60
N THR A 254 -0.16 -8.61 14.00
CA THR A 254 1.25 -8.27 14.22
C THR A 254 1.86 -7.70 12.95
N ASP A 255 1.77 -8.42 11.84
CA ASP A 255 2.29 -8.00 10.53
C ASP A 255 1.77 -6.60 10.12
N LYS A 256 0.47 -6.36 10.30
CA LYS A 256 -0.15 -5.06 10.01
C LYS A 256 0.33 -3.96 10.96
N ALA A 257 0.53 -4.27 12.23
CA ALA A 257 1.04 -3.32 13.21
C ALA A 257 2.50 -2.95 12.92
N GLU A 258 3.35 -3.91 12.54
CA GLU A 258 4.73 -3.67 12.14
C GLU A 258 4.81 -2.80 10.87
N GLU A 259 3.99 -3.09 9.86
CA GLU A 259 3.94 -2.29 8.64
C GLU A 259 3.49 -0.85 8.92
N ALA A 260 2.41 -0.67 9.71
CA ALA A 260 1.90 0.64 10.07
C ALA A 260 2.90 1.42 10.95
N SER A 261 3.62 0.73 11.84
CA SER A 261 4.72 1.31 12.63
C SER A 261 5.82 1.84 11.71
N GLY A 262 6.26 1.04 10.73
CA GLY A 262 7.26 1.46 9.75
C GLY A 262 6.82 2.66 8.91
N LYS A 263 5.54 2.71 8.51
CA LYS A 263 4.94 3.88 7.83
C LYS A 263 4.98 5.12 8.73
N ALA A 264 4.57 5.01 9.98
CA ALA A 264 4.59 6.12 10.93
C ALA A 264 6.00 6.64 11.21
N ILE A 265 7.00 5.77 11.35
CA ILE A 265 8.41 6.16 11.55
C ILE A 265 8.92 6.97 10.35
N ALA A 266 8.68 6.47 9.14
CA ALA A 266 9.08 7.13 7.91
C ALA A 266 8.40 8.50 7.72
N ALA A 267 7.09 8.57 7.95
CA ALA A 267 6.35 9.83 7.87
C ALA A 267 6.81 10.83 8.94
N ALA A 268 7.15 10.35 10.15
CA ALA A 268 7.72 11.19 11.21
C ALA A 268 9.06 11.82 10.78
N ALA A 269 9.93 11.05 10.13
CA ALA A 269 11.21 11.53 9.63
C ALA A 269 11.04 12.60 8.53
N LEU A 270 10.10 12.39 7.59
CA LEU A 270 9.78 13.38 6.56
C LEU A 270 9.21 14.66 7.14
N ALA A 271 8.32 14.56 8.14
CA ALA A 271 7.77 15.73 8.80
C ALA A 271 8.86 16.55 9.51
N GLU A 272 9.80 15.89 10.18
CA GLU A 272 10.94 16.56 10.82
C GLU A 272 11.85 17.25 9.81
N ASP A 273 12.23 16.55 8.75
CA ASP A 273 13.05 17.11 7.67
C ASP A 273 12.35 18.27 6.95
N ALA A 274 11.05 18.17 6.70
CA ALA A 274 10.26 19.25 6.12
C ALA A 274 10.18 20.47 7.05
N ALA A 275 10.00 20.25 8.36
CA ALA A 275 10.00 21.31 9.37
C ALA A 275 11.34 22.06 9.40
N GLU A 276 12.45 21.33 9.41
CA GLU A 276 13.79 21.92 9.42
C GLU A 276 14.08 22.72 8.15
N ARG A 277 13.69 22.21 6.98
CA ARG A 277 13.87 22.92 5.71
C ARG A 277 12.99 24.15 5.62
N ALA A 278 11.73 24.07 6.07
CA ALA A 278 10.85 25.23 6.11
C ALA A 278 11.41 26.33 7.01
N ALA A 279 11.92 25.99 8.20
CA ALA A 279 12.56 26.96 9.08
C ALA A 279 13.80 27.61 8.44
N LYS A 280 14.72 26.81 7.88
CA LYS A 280 15.95 27.33 7.25
C LYS A 280 15.66 28.24 6.06
N GLU A 281 14.71 27.85 5.21
CA GLU A 281 14.37 28.62 4.02
C GLU A 281 13.53 29.86 4.34
N THR A 282 12.70 29.84 5.38
CA THR A 282 11.97 31.05 5.83
C THR A 282 12.96 32.12 6.32
N GLU A 283 13.96 31.72 7.11
CA GLU A 283 15.07 32.60 7.51
C GLU A 283 15.87 33.13 6.31
N ALA A 284 16.12 32.29 5.30
CA ALA A 284 16.87 32.66 4.11
C ALA A 284 16.06 33.54 3.13
N ALA A 285 14.76 33.30 3.01
CA ALA A 285 13.88 33.94 2.03
C ALA A 285 13.68 35.42 2.31
N LYS A 286 13.80 35.87 3.56
CA LYS A 286 13.59 37.28 4.00
C LYS A 286 12.30 37.89 3.44
N ASN A 287 12.37 38.49 2.24
CA ASN A 287 11.27 39.18 1.55
C ASN A 287 10.70 38.40 0.36
N ASP A 288 11.17 37.19 0.06
CA ASP A 288 10.60 36.32 -0.99
C ASP A 288 9.44 35.49 -0.44
N ALA A 289 8.26 36.13 -0.40
CA ALA A 289 7.03 35.51 0.07
C ALA A 289 6.62 34.26 -0.75
N GLY A 290 7.04 34.18 -2.02
CA GLY A 290 6.71 33.04 -2.89
C GLY A 290 7.44 31.78 -2.46
N ARG A 291 8.76 31.87 -2.26
CA ARG A 291 9.57 30.74 -1.79
C ARG A 291 9.17 30.27 -0.38
N ALA A 292 8.87 31.21 0.52
CA ALA A 292 8.40 30.88 1.87
C ALA A 292 7.06 30.11 1.83
N THR A 293 6.11 30.55 0.99
CA THR A 293 4.80 29.89 0.85
C THR A 293 4.93 28.44 0.37
N VAL A 294 5.80 28.16 -0.61
CA VAL A 294 6.02 26.79 -1.10
C VAL A 294 6.56 25.90 0.02
N LYS A 295 7.54 26.39 0.79
CA LYS A 295 8.14 25.61 1.90
C LYS A 295 7.16 25.36 3.04
N ALA A 296 6.33 26.35 3.39
CA ALA A 296 5.25 26.18 4.33
C ALA A 296 4.26 25.09 3.89
N ARG A 297 3.89 25.07 2.60
CA ARG A 297 3.02 24.01 2.05
C ARG A 297 3.68 22.63 2.13
N GLN A 298 4.98 22.51 1.85
CA GLN A 298 5.70 21.23 2.01
C GLN A 298 5.67 20.73 3.46
N ALA A 299 5.90 21.62 4.43
CA ALA A 299 5.83 21.28 5.85
C ALA A 299 4.40 20.90 6.28
N ALA A 300 3.39 21.60 5.77
CA ALA A 300 1.98 21.26 6.01
C ALA A 300 1.56 19.91 5.41
N ASP A 301 2.02 19.60 4.19
CA ASP A 301 1.79 18.30 3.54
C ASP A 301 2.45 17.16 4.33
N ALA A 302 3.71 17.35 4.76
CA ALA A 302 4.41 16.36 5.57
C ALA A 302 3.78 16.18 6.96
N ALA A 303 3.28 17.26 7.57
CA ALA A 303 2.52 17.20 8.82
C ALA A 303 1.24 16.37 8.68
N ARG A 304 0.45 16.60 7.61
CA ARG A 304 -0.76 15.82 7.32
C ARG A 304 -0.44 14.35 7.11
N ALA A 305 0.57 14.04 6.31
CA ALA A 305 1.03 12.68 6.08
C ALA A 305 1.45 11.96 7.39
N ALA A 306 2.25 12.62 8.24
CA ALA A 306 2.65 12.06 9.52
C ALA A 306 1.46 11.84 10.48
N ALA A 307 0.48 12.75 10.48
CA ALA A 307 -0.75 12.58 11.25
C ALA A 307 -1.60 11.39 10.74
N GLU A 308 -1.75 11.23 9.42
CA GLU A 308 -2.46 10.10 8.82
C GLU A 308 -1.77 8.76 9.14
N ALA A 309 -0.45 8.68 8.98
CA ALA A 309 0.33 7.50 9.33
C ALA A 309 0.24 7.17 10.83
N ALA A 310 0.22 8.19 11.70
CA ALA A 310 0.00 8.02 13.14
C ALA A 310 -1.39 7.41 13.45
N GLN A 311 -2.45 7.83 12.75
CA GLN A 311 -3.79 7.27 12.89
C GLN A 311 -3.85 5.81 12.42
N GLN A 312 -3.22 5.49 11.29
CA GLN A 312 -3.12 4.11 10.79
C GLN A 312 -2.40 3.22 11.80
N ALA A 313 -1.28 3.67 12.37
CA ALA A 313 -0.54 2.95 13.41
C ALA A 313 -1.37 2.72 14.69
N ILE A 314 -2.18 3.70 15.13
CA ILE A 314 -3.13 3.53 16.25
C ILE A 314 -4.18 2.47 15.91
N GLY A 315 -4.76 2.53 14.71
CA GLY A 315 -5.73 1.54 14.22
C GLY A 315 -5.17 0.12 14.25
N ALA A 316 -3.94 -0.05 13.73
CA ALA A 316 -3.25 -1.33 13.70
C ALA A 316 -2.86 -1.82 15.11
N ALA A 317 -2.35 -0.93 15.98
CA ALA A 317 -2.05 -1.25 17.38
C ALA A 317 -3.29 -1.72 18.15
N ASN A 318 -4.44 -1.06 17.94
CA ASN A 318 -5.70 -1.46 18.54
C ASN A 318 -6.17 -2.82 18.02
N ALA A 319 -6.03 -3.09 16.72
CA ALA A 319 -6.35 -4.39 16.13
C ALA A 319 -5.46 -5.51 16.71
N ALA A 320 -4.14 -5.29 16.76
CA ALA A 320 -3.17 -6.22 17.34
C ALA A 320 -3.47 -6.49 18.82
N ASN A 321 -3.76 -5.47 19.63
CA ASN A 321 -4.17 -5.64 21.03
C ASN A 321 -5.46 -6.46 21.18
N ARG A 322 -6.47 -6.23 20.32
CA ARG A 322 -7.71 -7.03 20.34
C ARG A 322 -7.42 -8.49 19.99
N SER A 323 -6.65 -8.75 18.95
CA SER A 323 -6.27 -10.11 18.54
C SER A 323 -5.42 -10.80 19.61
N ALA A 324 -4.47 -10.09 20.22
CA ALA A 324 -3.66 -10.57 21.33
C ALA A 324 -4.53 -11.00 22.51
N ARG A 325 -5.50 -10.17 22.92
CA ARG A 325 -6.44 -10.54 23.99
C ARG A 325 -7.27 -11.77 23.64
N ARG A 326 -7.78 -11.89 22.41
CA ARG A 326 -8.52 -13.09 21.97
C ARG A 326 -7.65 -14.34 21.99
N ALA A 327 -6.43 -14.26 21.47
CA ALA A 327 -5.48 -15.37 21.46
C ALA A 327 -5.04 -15.77 22.88
N ALA A 328 -4.81 -14.79 23.77
CA ALA A 328 -4.48 -15.04 25.17
C ALA A 328 -5.65 -15.67 25.94
N LEU A 329 -6.89 -15.21 25.72
CA LEU A 329 -8.08 -15.81 26.32
C LEU A 329 -8.29 -17.25 25.84
N ALA A 330 -8.15 -17.51 24.54
CA ALA A 330 -8.21 -18.87 24.00
C ALA A 330 -7.12 -19.75 24.63
N ALA A 331 -5.88 -19.25 24.69
CA ALA A 331 -4.78 -19.96 25.33
C ALA A 331 -5.01 -20.22 26.84
N ALA A 332 -5.65 -19.29 27.56
CA ALA A 332 -5.98 -19.44 28.97
C ALA A 332 -7.11 -20.48 29.19
N GLN A 333 -8.15 -20.46 28.34
CA GLN A 333 -9.21 -21.48 28.36
C GLN A 333 -8.63 -22.89 28.16
N THR A 334 -7.60 -23.00 27.33
CA THR A 334 -6.89 -24.25 27.07
C THR A 334 -5.78 -24.57 28.07
N ALA A 335 -5.32 -23.62 28.90
CA ALA A 335 -4.40 -23.91 29.99
C ALA A 335 -5.08 -24.76 31.07
N ASN A 336 -6.38 -24.57 31.29
CA ASN A 336 -7.22 -25.51 32.05
C ASN A 336 -7.25 -26.89 31.37
N ALA A 337 -7.14 -26.95 30.04
CA ALA A 337 -7.01 -28.20 29.29
C ALA A 337 -5.60 -28.81 29.33
N ALA A 338 -4.53 -28.05 29.65
CA ALA A 338 -3.20 -28.58 29.90
C ALA A 338 -3.12 -29.31 31.25
N ALA A 339 -3.83 -28.81 32.27
CA ALA A 339 -4.08 -29.57 33.50
C ALA A 339 -4.88 -30.85 33.19
N ALA A 340 -5.92 -30.74 32.36
CA ALA A 340 -6.65 -31.92 31.86
C ALA A 340 -5.77 -32.87 31.03
N ALA A 341 -4.75 -32.37 30.32
CA ALA A 341 -3.79 -33.17 29.57
C ALA A 341 -2.85 -33.95 30.50
N ALA A 342 -2.36 -33.32 31.57
CA ALA A 342 -1.58 -33.98 32.61
C ALA A 342 -2.41 -35.08 33.31
N GLU A 343 -3.68 -34.80 33.60
CA GLU A 343 -4.60 -35.80 34.13
C GLU A 343 -4.89 -36.93 33.12
N ALA A 344 -5.10 -36.60 31.84
CA ALA A 344 -5.32 -37.58 30.78
C ALA A 344 -4.10 -38.49 30.60
N ALA A 345 -2.88 -37.93 30.66
CA ALA A 345 -1.63 -38.68 30.63
C ALA A 345 -1.47 -39.62 31.84
N SER A 346 -1.89 -39.16 33.03
CA SER A 346 -1.92 -40.00 34.24
C SER A 346 -2.95 -41.14 34.10
N ARG A 347 -4.15 -40.85 33.61
CA ARG A 347 -5.19 -41.86 33.29
C ARG A 347 -4.71 -42.87 32.24
N ALA A 348 -4.00 -42.42 31.21
CA ALA A 348 -3.43 -43.28 30.18
C ALA A 348 -2.34 -44.20 30.74
N SER A 349 -1.44 -43.67 31.57
CA SER A 349 -0.39 -44.46 32.25
C SER A 349 -1.00 -45.54 33.14
N ASN A 350 -2.03 -45.19 33.92
CA ASN A 350 -2.75 -46.14 34.78
C ASN A 350 -3.48 -47.22 33.96
N ALA A 351 -4.11 -46.84 32.85
CA ALA A 351 -4.78 -47.79 31.96
C ALA A 351 -3.78 -48.73 31.27
N ALA A 352 -2.62 -48.22 30.87
CA ALA A 352 -1.53 -49.03 30.31
C ALA A 352 -0.98 -50.02 31.34
N TYR A 353 -0.80 -49.58 32.59
CA TYR A 353 -0.42 -50.49 33.68
C TYR A 353 -1.47 -51.59 33.90
N ALA A 354 -2.76 -51.26 33.90
CA ALA A 354 -3.83 -52.25 34.01
C ALA A 354 -3.82 -53.24 32.83
N ALA A 355 -3.61 -52.76 31.60
CA ALA A 355 -3.48 -53.61 30.41
C ALA A 355 -2.27 -54.55 30.46
N SER A 356 -1.18 -54.14 31.14
CA SER A 356 -0.03 -55.03 31.37
C SER A 356 -0.34 -56.22 32.29
N LYS A 357 -1.39 -56.09 33.11
CA LYS A 357 -1.87 -57.15 34.03
C LYS A 357 -3.05 -57.93 33.46
N ASP A 358 -3.85 -57.31 32.59
CA ASP A 358 -5.04 -57.90 31.98
C ASP A 358 -5.15 -57.50 30.50
N LYS A 359 -4.94 -58.47 29.61
CA LYS A 359 -5.00 -58.28 28.15
C LYS A 359 -6.35 -57.75 27.66
N THR A 360 -7.45 -57.98 28.39
CA THR A 360 -8.77 -57.49 27.99
C THR A 360 -8.93 -55.97 28.12
N LYS A 361 -8.00 -55.31 28.85
CA LYS A 361 -7.98 -53.85 29.03
C LYS A 361 -7.17 -53.11 27.97
N ALA A 362 -6.57 -53.83 27.00
CA ALA A 362 -5.73 -53.23 25.97
C ALA A 362 -6.44 -52.11 25.18
N GLN A 363 -7.70 -52.32 24.79
CA GLN A 363 -8.45 -51.30 24.04
C GLN A 363 -8.68 -50.03 24.87
N ALA A 364 -9.08 -50.17 26.14
CA ALA A 364 -9.27 -49.02 27.02
C ALA A 364 -7.97 -48.23 27.24
N ALA A 365 -6.82 -48.91 27.29
CA ALA A 365 -5.51 -48.25 27.35
C ALA A 365 -5.20 -47.47 26.06
N LEU A 366 -5.52 -48.03 24.89
CA LEU A 366 -5.37 -47.34 23.60
C LEU A 366 -6.26 -46.09 23.52
N ASP A 367 -7.52 -46.18 23.94
CA ASP A 367 -8.46 -45.05 23.92
C ASP A 367 -7.98 -43.91 24.83
N ARG A 368 -7.48 -44.23 26.03
CA ARG A 368 -6.93 -43.23 26.96
C ARG A 368 -5.62 -42.62 26.46
N ALA A 369 -4.77 -43.41 25.81
CA ALA A 369 -3.59 -42.89 25.15
C ALA A 369 -3.93 -41.93 24.01
N ALA A 370 -5.00 -42.20 23.24
CA ALA A 370 -5.48 -41.29 22.20
C ALA A 370 -6.02 -39.97 22.80
N GLU A 371 -6.79 -40.04 23.89
CA GLU A 371 -7.26 -38.85 24.62
C GLU A 371 -6.08 -37.99 25.13
N ALA A 372 -5.08 -38.62 25.75
CA ALA A 372 -3.88 -37.93 26.22
C ALA A 372 -3.08 -37.26 25.09
N ARG A 373 -2.97 -37.90 23.92
CA ARG A 373 -2.33 -37.30 22.74
C ARG A 373 -3.06 -36.06 22.26
N LYS A 374 -4.38 -36.12 22.11
CA LYS A 374 -5.20 -34.96 21.72
C LYS A 374 -5.08 -33.80 22.71
N ALA A 375 -5.08 -34.10 24.00
CA ALA A 375 -4.90 -33.07 25.03
C ALA A 375 -3.49 -32.44 24.99
N GLY A 376 -2.45 -33.24 24.72
CA GLY A 376 -1.09 -32.73 24.49
C GLY A 376 -0.96 -31.87 23.22
N GLU A 377 -1.63 -32.24 22.14
CA GLU A 377 -1.71 -31.43 20.92
C GLU A 377 -2.39 -30.09 21.19
N LEU A 378 -3.51 -30.10 21.92
CA LEU A 378 -4.19 -28.87 22.35
C LEU A 378 -3.26 -27.97 23.15
N ALA A 379 -2.53 -28.50 24.14
CA ALA A 379 -1.57 -27.71 24.90
C ALA A 379 -0.49 -27.06 24.01
N LYS A 380 0.05 -27.80 23.04
CA LYS A 380 1.05 -27.27 22.10
C LYS A 380 0.51 -26.14 21.22
N ARG A 381 -0.68 -26.33 20.65
CA ARG A 381 -1.33 -25.31 19.80
C ARG A 381 -1.67 -24.05 20.59
N SER A 382 -2.08 -24.23 21.84
CA SER A 382 -2.40 -23.15 22.77
C SER A 382 -1.17 -22.35 23.18
N ALA A 383 -0.04 -23.02 23.43
CA ALA A 383 1.23 -22.34 23.69
C ALA A 383 1.65 -21.47 22.49
N LYS A 384 1.50 -21.98 21.26
CA LYS A 384 1.77 -21.19 20.05
C LYS A 384 0.82 -19.99 19.93
N ALA A 385 -0.47 -20.15 20.25
CA ALA A 385 -1.42 -19.03 20.25
C ALA A 385 -1.04 -17.95 21.30
N ALA A 386 -0.59 -18.36 22.49
CA ALA A 386 -0.09 -17.44 23.51
C ALA A 386 1.18 -16.71 23.07
N GLU A 387 2.11 -17.40 22.39
CA GLU A 387 3.30 -16.77 21.81
C GLU A 387 2.92 -15.69 20.79
N GLN A 388 1.98 -16.00 19.89
CA GLN A 388 1.49 -15.01 18.92
C GLN A 388 0.76 -13.84 19.59
N ALA A 389 0.05 -14.08 20.70
CA ALA A 389 -0.53 -13.01 21.50
C ALA A 389 0.55 -12.07 22.09
N GLY A 390 1.67 -12.63 22.55
CA GLY A 390 2.82 -11.87 23.03
C GLY A 390 3.43 -11.00 21.93
N LYS A 391 3.69 -11.58 20.76
CA LYS A 391 4.20 -10.87 19.57
C LYS A 391 3.28 -9.72 19.14
N ALA A 392 1.97 -10.00 19.04
CA ALA A 392 0.98 -8.98 18.70
C ALA A 392 0.93 -7.84 19.73
N SER A 393 1.15 -8.14 21.02
CA SER A 393 1.19 -7.11 22.07
C SER A 393 2.43 -6.22 21.96
N LEU A 394 3.59 -6.80 21.63
CA LEU A 394 4.83 -6.05 21.39
C LEU A 394 4.71 -5.16 20.15
N ALA A 395 4.26 -5.71 19.02
CA ALA A 395 4.06 -4.92 17.80
C ALA A 395 3.03 -3.79 17.99
N ALA A 396 2.00 -4.00 18.81
CA ALA A 396 1.06 -2.94 19.19
C ALA A 396 1.73 -1.81 19.99
N ALA A 397 2.66 -2.15 20.89
CA ALA A 397 3.41 -1.16 21.66
C ALA A 397 4.36 -0.35 20.75
N ASP A 398 5.04 -1.02 19.82
CA ASP A 398 5.93 -0.38 18.85
C ASP A 398 5.15 0.57 17.92
N ALA A 399 4.01 0.12 17.38
CA ALA A 399 3.14 0.95 16.56
C ALA A 399 2.60 2.17 17.33
N ALA A 400 2.26 2.02 18.62
CA ALA A 400 1.85 3.14 19.47
C ALA A 400 3.01 4.12 19.76
N ALA A 401 4.24 3.63 19.91
CA ALA A 401 5.42 4.48 20.06
C ALA A 401 5.72 5.26 18.76
N ALA A 402 5.68 4.59 17.61
CA ALA A 402 5.84 5.20 16.29
C ALA A 402 4.78 6.29 16.04
N SER A 403 3.51 6.02 16.37
CA SER A 403 2.43 7.00 16.26
C SER A 403 2.66 8.26 17.10
N ARG A 404 3.16 8.11 18.33
CA ARG A 404 3.52 9.27 19.19
C ARG A 404 4.64 10.11 18.58
N SER A 405 5.68 9.45 18.04
CA SER A 405 6.77 10.13 17.34
C SER A 405 6.26 10.90 16.11
N ALA A 406 5.46 10.24 15.27
CA ALA A 406 4.85 10.83 14.09
C ALA A 406 3.96 12.04 14.42
N THR A 407 3.15 11.94 15.47
CA THR A 407 2.32 13.07 15.95
C THR A 407 3.21 14.23 16.43
N GLY A 408 4.28 13.93 17.18
CA GLY A 408 5.22 14.95 17.64
C GLY A 408 5.88 15.71 16.49
N ASN A 409 6.37 15.00 15.47
CA ASN A 409 7.01 15.61 14.31
C ASN A 409 6.00 16.29 13.38
N ALA A 410 4.77 15.77 13.26
CA ALA A 410 3.69 16.45 12.56
C ALA A 410 3.40 17.83 13.17
N ASN A 411 3.35 17.93 14.50
CA ASN A 411 3.14 19.21 15.19
C ASN A 411 4.29 20.20 14.96
N LYS A 412 5.54 19.72 14.94
CA LYS A 412 6.70 20.57 14.60
C LYS A 412 6.61 21.09 13.17
N ALA A 413 6.25 20.22 12.22
CA ALA A 413 6.10 20.58 10.82
C ALA A 413 4.95 21.56 10.59
N ALA A 414 3.81 21.37 11.25
CA ALA A 414 2.71 22.33 11.22
C ALA A 414 3.13 23.69 11.80
N ALA A 415 3.81 23.70 12.94
CA ALA A 415 4.32 24.95 13.53
C ALA A 415 5.32 25.68 12.62
N ALA A 416 6.16 24.93 11.89
CA ALA A 416 7.09 25.51 10.91
C ALA A 416 6.39 26.01 9.63
N ALA A 417 5.21 25.47 9.32
CA ALA A 417 4.37 25.95 8.20
C ALA A 417 3.62 27.25 8.54
N ASP A 418 3.37 27.50 9.83
CA ASP A 418 2.66 28.69 10.32
C ASP A 418 3.58 29.92 10.56
N GLN A 419 4.90 29.74 10.49
CA GLN A 419 5.91 30.79 10.58
C GLN A 419 6.18 31.41 9.20
#